data_AF-A0A5E6NGB5-F1
#
_entry.id   AF-A0A5E6NGB5-F1
#
_cell.length_a   1.000
_cell.length_b   1.000
_cell.length_c   1.000
_cell.angle_alpha   90.00
_cell.angle_beta   90.00
_cell.angle_gamma   90.00
#
_symmetry.space_group_name_H-M   'P 1'
#
loop_
_entity.id
_entity.type
_entity.pdbx_description
1 polymer ?
#
loop_
_entity_poly.entity_id
_entity_poly.type
_entity_poly.pdbx_seq_one_letter_code
_entity_poly.pdbx_strand_id
1 'polypeptide(L)' 'MEAAQTLENLEPADIIFSDSAAKKVSDLIQEEKNDNLKLRVYITGGGCSGFSYGFTFDDKQKKAIQA' A
#
# COMPACT_ATOMS: atom_id res chain seq x y z
N MET A 1 -18.17 -34.98 2.20
CA MET A 1 -16.88 -34.35 1.88
C MET A 1 -17.22 -33.10 1.09
N GLU A 2 -17.48 -32.00 1.81
CA GLU A 2 -18.06 -30.79 1.24
C GLU A 2 -16.94 -29.86 0.77
N ALA A 3 -17.12 -29.37 -0.45
CA ALA A 3 -16.12 -28.70 -1.25
C ALA A 3 -15.86 -27.27 -0.76
N ALA A 4 -14.58 -26.88 -0.92
CA ALA A 4 -14.00 -25.55 -0.89
C ALA A 4 -14.99 -24.36 -0.77
N GLN A 5 -14.97 -23.71 0.38
CA GLN A 5 -15.63 -22.41 0.60
C GLN A 5 -14.85 -21.30 -0.15
N THR A 6 -15.36 -20.98 -1.34
CA THR A 6 -15.54 -19.63 -1.92
C THR A 6 -14.59 -18.51 -1.47
N LEU A 7 -13.61 -18.20 -2.33
CA LEU A 7 -12.84 -16.95 -2.35
C LEU A 7 -13.70 -15.83 -2.95
N GLU A 8 -14.70 -15.36 -2.21
CA GLU A 8 -15.66 -14.38 -2.72
C GLU A 8 -15.79 -13.21 -1.75
N ASN A 9 -14.76 -12.35 -1.72
CA ASN A 9 -14.87 -10.93 -1.33
C ASN A 9 -13.54 -10.18 -1.57
N LEU A 10 -12.91 -10.40 -2.72
CA LEU A 10 -11.94 -9.43 -3.23
C LEU A 10 -12.75 -8.29 -3.85
N GLU A 11 -13.29 -7.41 -2.99
CA GLU A 11 -13.62 -6.06 -3.42
C GLU A 11 -12.39 -5.58 -4.21
N PRO A 12 -12.55 -5.10 -5.46
CA PRO A 12 -11.40 -4.64 -6.22
C PRO A 12 -10.72 -3.60 -5.34
N ALA A 13 -9.52 -3.91 -4.83
CA ALA A 13 -8.73 -2.92 -4.16
C ALA A 13 -8.57 -1.78 -5.16
N ASP A 14 -9.06 -0.58 -4.82
CA ASP A 14 -8.96 0.61 -5.68
C ASP A 14 -7.49 0.89 -6.11
N ILE A 15 -6.54 0.23 -5.43
CA ILE A 15 -5.12 0.21 -5.74
C ILE A 15 -4.68 -1.24 -5.96
N ILE A 16 -4.26 -1.56 -7.19
CA ILE A 16 -3.59 -2.82 -7.51
C ILE A 16 -2.12 -2.70 -7.15
N PHE A 17 -1.66 -3.55 -6.25
CA PHE A 17 -0.26 -3.67 -5.90
C PHE A 17 0.36 -4.86 -6.64
N SER A 18 1.27 -4.60 -7.59
CA SER A 18 1.87 -5.65 -8.42
C SER A 18 2.96 -6.43 -7.68
N ASP A 19 3.19 -7.68 -8.10
CA ASP A 19 4.26 -8.52 -7.54
C ASP A 19 5.65 -7.88 -7.68
N SER A 20 5.89 -7.16 -8.77
CA SER A 20 7.13 -6.42 -8.98
C SER A 20 7.31 -5.29 -7.95
N ALA A 21 6.23 -4.59 -7.60
CA ALA A 21 6.26 -3.57 -6.55
C ALA A 21 6.48 -4.20 -5.18
N ALA A 22 5.83 -5.32 -4.89
CA ALA A 22 6.04 -6.08 -3.65
C ALA A 22 7.49 -6.49 -3.48
N LYS A 23 8.09 -7.07 -4.53
CA LYS A 23 9.50 -7.46 -4.50
C LYS A 23 10.41 -6.26 -4.22
N LYS A 24 10.19 -5.14 -4.91
CA LYS A 24 11.03 -3.95 -4.73
C LYS A 24 10.91 -3.36 -3.31
N VAL A 25 9.70 -3.36 -2.76
CA VAL A 25 9.43 -2.92 -1.39
C VAL A 25 10.10 -3.84 -0.37
N SER A 26 10.00 -5.16 -0.56
CA SER A 26 10.68 -6.14 0.30
C SER A 26 12.19 -6.00 0.25
N ASP A 27 12.77 -5.82 -0.95
CA ASP A 27 14.21 -5.59 -1.12
C ASP A 27 14.65 -4.34 -0.31
N LEU A 28 13.90 -3.23 -0.41
CA LEU A 28 14.20 -1.98 0.32
C LEU A 28 14.11 -2.14 1.85
N ILE A 29 13.12 -2.90 2.36
CA ILE A 29 12.98 -3.17 3.80
C ILE A 29 14.16 -4.01 4.32
N GLN A 30 14.61 -4.98 3.53
CA GLN A 30 15.76 -5.83 3.87
C GLN A 30 17.08 -5.06 3.84
N GLU A 31 17.26 -4.14 2.88
CA GLU A 31 18.43 -3.26 2.81
C GLU A 31 18.54 -2.35 4.04
N GLU A 32 17.42 -1.79 4.50
CA GLU A 32 17.36 -0.94 5.70
C GLU A 32 17.42 -1.74 7.02
N LYS A 33 17.32 -3.08 6.97
CA LYS A 33 17.21 -3.99 8.14
C LYS A 33 16.17 -3.53 9.17
N ASN A 34 15.07 -2.97 8.69
CA ASN A 34 14.05 -2.39 9.54
C ASN A 34 12.67 -2.92 9.16
N ASP A 35 12.29 -4.03 9.78
CA ASP A 35 10.97 -4.66 9.61
C ASP A 35 9.79 -3.78 10.05
N ASN A 36 10.06 -2.65 10.72
CA ASN A 36 9.03 -1.70 11.11
C ASN A 36 8.68 -0.70 10.00
N LEU A 37 9.44 -0.66 8.90
CA LEU A 37 9.15 0.22 7.77
C LEU A 37 7.84 -0.19 7.10
N LYS A 38 6.94 0.78 6.97
CA LYS A 38 5.63 0.58 6.33
C LYS A 38 5.54 1.45 5.08
N LEU A 39 5.10 0.84 3.99
CA LEU A 39 4.76 1.58 2.78
C LEU A 39 3.46 2.34 3.00
N ARG A 40 3.50 3.66 2.80
CA ARG A 40 2.35 4.54 2.91
C ARG A 40 2.09 5.19 1.56
N VAL A 41 0.91 4.95 1.01
CA VAL A 41 0.42 5.65 -0.18
C VAL A 41 -0.35 6.90 0.26
N TYR A 42 -0.13 8.01 -0.44
CA TYR A 42 -0.84 9.26 -0.19
C TYR A 42 -1.26 9.91 -1.50
N ILE A 43 -2.36 10.65 -1.42
CA ILE A 43 -2.88 11.45 -2.53
C ILE A 43 -2.74 12.90 -2.12
N THR A 44 -2.05 13.68 -2.95
CA THR A 44 -1.89 15.13 -2.74
C THR A 44 -2.73 15.86 -3.77
N GLY A 45 -3.56 16.80 -3.32
CA GLY A 45 -4.31 17.68 -4.23
C GLY A 45 -3.34 18.60 -4.99
N GLY A 46 -3.37 18.53 -6.32
CA GLY A 46 -2.52 19.32 -7.23
C GLY A 46 -3.19 20.58 -7.77
N GLY A 47 -4.27 21.06 -7.15
CA GLY A 47 -5.02 22.23 -7.60
C GLY A 47 -5.85 21.98 -8.86
N CYS A 48 -5.86 22.92 -9.82
CA CYS A 48 -6.65 22.83 -11.06
C CYS A 48 -6.24 21.66 -11.98
N SER A 49 -5.07 21.07 -11.73
CA SER A 49 -4.48 19.99 -12.55
C SER A 49 -4.82 18.57 -12.06
N GLY A 50 -5.58 18.43 -10.96
CA GLY A 50 -6.06 17.14 -10.46
C GLY A 50 -5.34 16.63 -9.19
N PHE A 51 -5.18 15.31 -9.09
CA PHE A 51 -4.62 14.63 -7.92
C PHE A 51 -3.27 13.98 -8.26
N SER A 52 -2.29 14.14 -7.37
CA SER A 52 -1.00 13.47 -7.46
C SER A 52 -0.97 12.27 -6.52
N TYR A 53 -0.52 11.12 -7.02
CA TYR A 53 -0.33 9.90 -6.23
C TYR A 53 1.13 9.75 -5.87
N GLY A 54 1.43 9.50 -4.60
CA GLY A 54 2.79 9.28 -4.10
C GLY A 54 2.83 8.17 -3.06
N PHE A 55 4.01 7.66 -2.80
CA PHE A 55 4.25 6.71 -1.72
C PHE A 55 5.49 7.11 -0.92
N THR A 56 5.53 6.71 0.33
CA THR A 56 6.66 6.93 1.24
C THR A 56 6.81 5.74 2.18
N PHE A 57 7.97 5.63 2.82
CA PHE A 57 8.21 4.66 3.88
C PHE A 57 8.23 5.38 5.22
N ASP A 58 7.47 4.89 6.19
CA ASP A 58 7.38 5.47 7.53
C ASP A 58 7.46 4.34 8.55
N ASP A 59 8.22 4.51 9.63
CA ASP A 59 8.28 3.56 10.75
C ASP A 59 7.07 3.69 11.69
N LYS A 60 6.34 4.81 11.60
CA LYS A 60 5.18 5.12 12.43
C LYS A 60 3.90 4.94 11.63
N GLN A 61 2.93 4.27 12.23
CA GLN A 61 1.55 4.38 11.76
C GLN A 61 1.03 5.79 12.04
N LYS A 62 1.28 6.74 11.13
CA LYS A 62 0.54 8.00 11.15
C LYS A 62 -0.93 7.69 10.89
N LYS A 63 -1.79 7.94 11.88
CA LYS A 63 -3.26 7.97 11.71
C LYS A 63 -3.55 8.70 10.40
N ALA A 64 -4.19 7.98 9.48
CA ALA A 64 -4.62 8.57 8.23
C ALA A 64 -5.70 9.61 8.58
N ILE A 65 -5.56 10.82 8.02
CA ILE A 65 -6.62 11.82 7.84
C ILE A 65 -7.63 11.91 9.00
N GLN A 66 -7.27 12.67 10.04
CA GLN A 66 -8.28 13.23 10.93
C GLN A 66 -8.89 14.42 10.17
N ALA A 67 -10.10 14.22 9.65
CA ALA A 67 -10.97 15.31 9.22
C ALA A 67 -11.31 16.20 10.43
#